data_AF-G4TMV3-F1
#
_entry.id   AF-G4TMV3-F1
#
_cell.length_a   1.000
_cell.length_b   1.000
_cell.length_c   1.000
_cell.angle_alpha   90.00
_cell.angle_beta   90.00
_cell.angle_gamma   90.00
#
_symmetry.space_group_name_H-M   'P 1'
#
loop_
_entity.id
_entity.type
_entity.pdbx_description
1 polymer ?
#
loop_
_entity_poly.entity_id
_entity_poly.type
_entity_poly.pdbx_seq_one_letter_code
_entity_poly.pdbx_strand_id
1 'polypeptide(L)'
;MASPNPARLSAIGSKTLTLAMERQRLLSISPPSQTHIATGAHSSSSSSVSQIMKNLTTLREGIMAIENAQGSSKQTQGLREQYSSILSVLGEDEAAAAGAQSLPPAPRPKIESLIPSTAAAGSSERVEFRDDPEQTNDDMFMQQKQIMQDQDTQLDVLSQSIGRQHHLSLQINDELGEQAGLLDGLDEDLDRTGVRLQRAHRTLDRVSRGARENCSTVTIGVVIFVLLLLIVIFKT
;
A
#
# COMPACT_ATOMS: atom_id res chain seq x y z
N MET A 1 0.72 16.33 12.18
CA MET A 1 0.97 15.45 11.02
C MET A 1 0.52 14.06 11.42
N ALA A 2 -0.44 13.47 10.70
CA ALA A 2 -1.02 12.17 11.09
C ALA A 2 0.01 11.07 10.83
N SER A 3 0.34 10.28 11.85
CA SER A 3 1.22 9.12 11.73
C SER A 3 0.64 8.14 10.71
N PRO A 4 1.40 7.69 9.70
CA PRO A 4 0.91 6.69 8.76
C PRO A 4 0.62 5.37 9.50
N ASN A 5 -0.61 4.86 9.36
CA ASN A 5 -1.04 3.64 10.02
C ASN A 5 -0.42 2.40 9.33
N PRO A 6 0.28 1.51 10.06
CA PRO A 6 0.95 0.34 9.49
C PRO A 6 -0.03 -0.63 8.81
N ALA A 7 -1.26 -0.76 9.34
CA ALA A 7 -2.31 -1.60 8.74
C ALA A 7 -2.71 -1.13 7.33
N ARG A 8 -2.77 0.19 7.10
CA ARG A 8 -3.09 0.74 5.77
C ARG A 8 -1.96 0.48 4.77
N LEU A 9 -0.70 0.58 5.21
CA LEU A 9 0.45 0.29 4.36
C LEU A 9 0.52 -1.19 3.96
N SER A 10 0.19 -2.10 4.88
CA SER A 10 0.10 -3.53 4.57
C SER A 10 -1.00 -3.82 3.55
N ALA A 11 -2.18 -3.22 3.70
CA ALA A 11 -3.28 -3.40 2.75
C ALA A 11 -2.91 -2.87 1.34
N ILE A 12 -2.22 -1.72 1.27
CA ILE A 12 -1.69 -1.18 0.01
C ILE A 12 -0.64 -2.14 -0.59
N GLY A 13 0.22 -2.73 0.25
CA GLY A 13 1.20 -3.74 -0.16
C GLY A 13 0.56 -4.97 -0.80
N SER A 14 -0.40 -5.59 -0.12
CA SER A 14 -1.13 -6.77 -0.64
C SER A 14 -1.85 -6.49 -1.95
N LYS A 15 -2.50 -5.31 -2.07
CA LYS A 15 -3.15 -4.88 -3.31
C LYS A 15 -2.15 -4.70 -4.45
N THR A 16 -0.98 -4.14 -4.15
CA THR A 16 0.07 -3.88 -5.14
C THR A 16 0.75 -5.19 -5.60
N LEU A 17 0.94 -6.15 -4.70
CA LEU A 17 1.41 -7.50 -5.05
C LEU A 17 0.41 -8.20 -5.98
N THR A 18 -0.89 -8.10 -5.69
CA THR A 18 -1.95 -8.68 -6.53
C THR A 18 -1.89 -8.10 -7.94
N LEU A 19 -1.78 -6.78 -8.07
CA LEU A 19 -1.64 -6.11 -9.38
C LEU A 19 -0.34 -6.51 -10.11
N ALA A 20 0.77 -6.66 -9.39
CA ALA A 20 2.04 -7.06 -9.96
C ALA A 20 2.03 -8.52 -10.45
N MET A 21 1.40 -9.43 -9.71
CA MET A 21 1.24 -10.82 -10.14
C MET A 21 0.25 -10.98 -11.29
N GLU A 22 -0.86 -10.23 -11.27
CA GLU A 22 -1.82 -10.21 -12.39
C GLU A 22 -1.15 -9.71 -13.68
N ARG A 23 -0.28 -8.71 -13.56
CA ARG A 23 0.57 -8.27 -14.66
C ARG A 23 1.48 -9.39 -15.15
N GLN A 24 2.23 -10.06 -14.27
CA GLN A 24 3.13 -11.15 -14.67
C GLN A 24 2.37 -12.29 -15.35
N ARG A 25 1.13 -12.55 -14.91
CA ARG A 25 0.21 -13.48 -15.58
C ARG A 25 -0.16 -12.99 -16.99
N LEU A 26 -0.50 -11.72 -17.16
CA LEU A 26 -0.84 -11.16 -18.48
C LEU A 26 0.35 -11.17 -19.46
N LEU A 27 1.58 -10.94 -18.98
CA LEU A 27 2.78 -11.09 -19.80
C LEU A 27 3.05 -12.56 -20.16
N SER A 28 2.81 -13.50 -19.24
CA SER A 28 2.96 -14.94 -19.54
C SER A 28 1.94 -15.47 -20.55
N ILE A 29 0.77 -14.84 -20.66
CA ILE A 29 -0.30 -15.22 -21.60
C ILE A 29 -0.07 -14.63 -23.00
N SER A 30 0.77 -13.59 -23.14
CA SER A 30 1.11 -12.98 -24.42
C SER A 30 2.58 -13.16 -24.73
N PRO A 31 2.99 -14.16 -25.53
CA PRO A 31 4.38 -14.23 -25.98
C PRO A 31 4.71 -12.97 -26.80
N PRO A 32 5.99 -12.53 -26.83
CA PRO A 32 6.43 -11.48 -27.73
C PRO A 32 6.49 -12.08 -29.15
N SER A 33 5.33 -12.25 -29.79
CA SER A 33 5.29 -12.44 -31.22
C SER A 33 5.75 -11.13 -31.85
N GLN A 34 7.01 -11.08 -32.27
CA GLN A 34 7.50 -10.10 -33.21
C GLN A 34 6.53 -10.03 -34.39
N THR A 35 5.73 -8.97 -34.48
CA THR A 35 5.58 -8.12 -35.67
C THR A 35 4.45 -7.11 -35.46
N HIS A 36 4.86 -5.84 -35.36
CA HIS A 36 4.20 -4.60 -35.77
C HIS A 36 2.65 -4.52 -35.85
N ILE A 37 2.13 -3.49 -35.15
CA ILE A 37 0.80 -2.86 -35.23
C ILE A 37 -0.30 -3.48 -34.34
N ALA A 38 -0.28 -3.11 -33.06
CA ALA A 38 -1.48 -3.11 -32.20
C ALA A 38 -1.42 -1.95 -31.19
N THR A 39 -1.76 -0.74 -31.64
CA THR A 39 -1.72 0.51 -30.86
C THR A 39 -2.81 0.64 -29.78
N GLY A 40 -3.56 -0.43 -29.46
CA GLY A 40 -4.70 -0.38 -28.54
C GLY A 40 -4.52 -1.03 -27.15
N ALA A 41 -3.64 -2.03 -27.02
CA ALA A 41 -3.58 -2.87 -25.80
C ALA A 41 -2.53 -2.43 -24.76
N HIS A 42 -1.59 -1.54 -25.12
CA HIS A 42 -0.52 -1.12 -24.23
C HIS A 42 -0.94 -0.07 -23.17
N SER A 43 -2.08 0.60 -23.35
CA SER A 43 -2.55 1.66 -22.45
C SER A 43 -3.02 1.15 -21.09
N SER A 44 -3.70 0.00 -21.04
CA SER A 44 -4.13 -0.63 -19.78
C SER A 44 -2.93 -1.16 -19.00
N SER A 45 -1.97 -1.79 -19.68
CA SER A 45 -0.74 -2.29 -19.07
C SER A 45 0.12 -1.17 -18.45
N SER A 46 0.28 -0.02 -19.14
CA SER A 46 1.04 1.12 -18.60
C SER A 46 0.32 1.83 -17.46
N SER A 47 -1.01 1.86 -17.48
CA SER A 47 -1.81 2.40 -16.37
C SER A 47 -1.64 1.58 -15.08
N SER A 48 -1.56 0.25 -15.19
CA SER A 48 -1.29 -0.64 -14.05
C SER A 48 0.11 -0.43 -13.48
N VAL A 49 1.14 -0.22 -14.31
CA VAL A 49 2.49 0.18 -13.86
C VAL A 49 2.43 1.48 -13.10
N SER A 50 1.77 2.50 -13.67
CA SER A 50 1.67 3.80 -13.02
C SER A 50 0.96 3.73 -11.66
N GLN A 51 -0.04 2.86 -11.52
CA GLN A 51 -0.72 2.61 -10.24
C GLN A 51 0.15 1.84 -9.25
N ILE A 52 0.84 0.78 -9.69
CA ILE A 52 1.80 0.04 -8.88
C ILE A 52 2.87 1.00 -8.34
N MET A 53 3.43 1.83 -9.21
CA MET A 53 4.44 2.83 -8.86
C MET A 53 3.97 3.88 -7.86
N LYS A 54 2.76 4.40 -8.02
CA LYS A 54 2.16 5.34 -7.05
C LYS A 54 2.03 4.69 -5.67
N ASN A 55 1.47 3.48 -5.61
CA ASN A 55 1.31 2.75 -4.35
C ASN A 55 2.66 2.41 -3.70
N LEU A 56 3.63 2.01 -4.51
CA LEU A 56 4.99 1.67 -4.07
C LEU A 56 5.71 2.89 -3.52
N THR A 57 5.54 4.06 -4.14
CA THR A 57 6.03 5.35 -3.61
C THR A 57 5.40 5.67 -2.25
N THR A 58 4.09 5.53 -2.12
CA THR A 58 3.38 5.73 -0.85
C THR A 58 3.82 4.73 0.23
N LEU A 59 4.05 3.47 -0.14
CA LEU A 59 4.51 2.42 0.78
C LEU A 59 5.94 2.72 1.28
N ARG A 60 6.82 3.18 0.39
CA ARG A 60 8.17 3.64 0.76
C ARG A 60 8.15 4.83 1.71
N GLU A 61 7.38 5.87 1.39
CA GLU A 61 7.25 7.06 2.23
C GLU A 61 6.69 6.72 3.62
N GLY A 62 5.69 5.84 3.67
CA GLY A 62 5.10 5.34 4.90
C GLY A 62 6.09 4.55 5.75
N ILE A 63 6.88 3.64 5.16
CA ILE A 63 7.91 2.88 5.90
C ILE A 63 8.96 3.83 6.48
N MET A 64 9.46 4.79 5.69
CA MET A 64 10.46 5.75 6.17
C MET A 64 9.93 6.61 7.31
N ALA A 65 8.67 7.05 7.23
CA ALA A 65 8.04 7.84 8.28
C ALA A 65 7.87 7.05 9.60
N ILE A 66 7.47 5.77 9.52
CA ILE A 66 7.35 4.90 10.70
C ILE A 66 8.72 4.60 11.30
N GLU A 67 9.71 4.30 10.47
CA GLU A 67 11.07 4.00 10.94
C GLU A 67 11.77 5.21 11.56
N ASN A 68 11.53 6.41 11.02
CA ASN A 68 12.05 7.64 11.61
C ASN A 68 11.36 7.98 12.95
N ALA A 69 10.09 7.59 13.13
CA ALA A 69 9.33 7.87 14.34
C ALA A 69 9.51 6.82 15.46
N GLN A 70 9.61 5.53 15.11
CA GLN A 70 9.58 4.41 16.06
C GLN A 70 10.79 3.45 15.94
N GLY A 71 11.69 3.67 15.00
CA GLY A 71 12.80 2.76 14.72
C GLY A 71 12.37 1.53 13.90
N SER A 72 13.34 0.64 13.63
CA SER A 72 13.08 -0.60 12.87
C SER A 72 12.34 -1.61 13.76
N SER A 73 11.05 -1.81 13.49
CA SER A 73 10.17 -2.75 14.19
C SER A 73 9.92 -3.97 13.32
N LYS A 74 9.49 -5.10 13.91
CA LYS A 74 9.04 -6.29 13.15
C LYS A 74 7.97 -5.94 12.11
N GLN A 75 7.14 -4.94 12.40
CA GLN A 75 6.12 -4.45 11.47
C GLN A 75 6.73 -3.71 10.26
N THR A 76 7.76 -2.90 10.46
CA THR A 76 8.44 -2.19 9.35
C THR A 76 9.30 -3.16 8.53
N GLN A 77 9.84 -4.20 9.17
CA GLN A 77 10.56 -5.27 8.49
C GLN A 77 9.64 -6.07 7.55
N GLY A 78 8.44 -6.47 7.99
CA GLY A 78 7.48 -7.13 7.11
C GLY A 78 7.03 -6.26 5.92
N LEU A 79 6.87 -4.95 6.14
CA LEU A 79 6.56 -3.99 5.07
C LEU A 79 7.73 -3.84 4.07
N ARG A 80 8.99 -3.89 4.55
CA ARG A 80 10.19 -3.89 3.70
C ARG A 80 10.28 -5.14 2.82
N GLU A 81 10.02 -6.31 3.39
CA GLU A 81 10.01 -7.58 2.67
C GLU A 81 8.91 -7.62 1.59
N GLN A 82 7.74 -7.05 1.89
CA GLN A 82 6.67 -6.87 0.90
C GLN A 82 7.11 -5.92 -0.22
N TYR A 83 7.73 -4.79 0.11
CA TYR A 83 8.25 -3.84 -0.88
C TYR A 83 9.26 -4.48 -1.83
N SER A 84 10.24 -5.23 -1.29
CA SER A 84 11.24 -5.91 -2.10
C SER A 84 10.65 -7.03 -2.96
N SER A 85 9.67 -7.76 -2.44
CA SER A 85 8.97 -8.80 -3.21
C SER A 85 8.23 -8.20 -4.41
N ILE A 86 7.53 -7.07 -4.22
CA ILE A 86 6.83 -6.39 -5.32
C ILE A 86 7.83 -5.87 -6.36
N LEU A 87 8.97 -5.34 -5.93
CA LEU A 87 10.04 -4.91 -6.84
C LEU A 87 10.58 -6.08 -7.67
N SER A 88 10.79 -7.23 -7.03
CA SER A 88 11.24 -8.46 -7.69
C SER A 88 10.22 -8.99 -8.69
N VAL A 89 8.92 -8.93 -8.37
CA VAL A 89 7.83 -9.34 -9.28
C VAL A 89 7.70 -8.39 -10.47
N LEU A 90 7.97 -7.09 -10.29
CA LEU A 90 7.92 -6.10 -11.36
C LEU A 90 9.12 -6.22 -12.33
N GLY A 91 10.21 -6.85 -11.90
CA GLY A 91 11.46 -6.96 -12.67
C GLY A 91 12.32 -5.70 -12.57
N GLU A 92 13.65 -5.89 -12.55
CA GLU A 92 14.61 -4.79 -12.36
C GLU A 92 14.56 -3.76 -13.49
N ASP A 93 14.36 -4.20 -14.73
CA ASP A 93 14.33 -3.33 -15.91
C ASP A 93 13.11 -2.41 -15.93
N GLU A 94 11.93 -2.93 -15.57
CA GLU A 94 10.69 -2.17 -15.60
C GLU A 94 10.59 -1.23 -14.38
N ALA A 95 11.03 -1.71 -13.22
CA ALA A 95 11.14 -0.90 -12.01
C ALA A 95 12.12 0.27 -12.21
N ALA A 96 13.26 0.04 -12.85
CA ALA A 96 14.22 1.09 -13.17
C ALA A 96 13.66 2.09 -14.20
N ALA A 97 13.03 1.59 -15.28
CA ALA A 97 12.40 2.43 -16.29
C ALA A 97 11.26 3.29 -15.73
N ALA A 98 10.55 2.77 -14.73
CA ALA A 98 9.45 3.48 -14.06
C ALA A 98 9.91 4.39 -12.91
N GLY A 99 11.20 4.43 -12.58
CA GLY A 99 11.77 5.29 -11.55
C GLY A 99 11.62 4.78 -10.12
N ALA A 100 11.45 3.47 -9.93
CA ALA A 100 11.37 2.86 -8.61
C ALA A 100 12.72 2.98 -7.90
N GLN A 101 12.69 3.50 -6.68
CA GLN A 101 13.90 3.62 -5.84
C GLN A 101 13.91 2.48 -4.84
N SER A 102 15.04 1.79 -4.69
CA SER A 102 15.22 0.80 -3.63
C SER A 102 15.04 1.46 -2.26
N LEU A 103 14.55 0.69 -1.29
CA LEU A 103 14.42 1.19 0.07
C LEU A 103 15.82 1.41 0.66
N PRO A 104 16.09 2.54 1.34
CA PRO A 104 17.36 2.74 2.03
C PRO A 104 17.62 1.59 3.01
N PRO A 105 18.88 1.14 3.20
CA PRO A 105 19.19 0.09 4.17
C PRO A 105 18.62 0.49 5.53
N ALA A 106 17.96 -0.45 6.22
CA ALA A 106 17.34 -0.19 7.52
C ALA A 106 18.36 0.51 8.44
N PRO A 107 17.95 1.53 9.23
CA PRO A 107 18.85 2.16 10.17
C PRO A 107 19.40 1.07 11.09
N ARG A 108 20.71 0.82 10.98
CA ARG A 108 21.38 -0.18 11.80
C ARG A 108 21.13 0.20 13.26
N PRO A 109 20.83 -0.75 14.16
CA PRO A 109 20.96 -0.45 15.58
C PRO A 109 22.36 0.16 15.79
N LYS A 110 22.45 1.28 16.51
CA LYS A 110 23.72 1.93 16.84
C LYS A 110 24.61 0.92 17.59
N ILE A 111 25.42 0.19 16.85
CA ILE A 111 26.57 -0.54 17.38
C ILE A 111 27.77 0.21 16.84
N GLU A 112 28.33 1.01 17.73
CA GLU A 112 29.56 1.75 17.54
C GLU A 112 30.73 0.77 17.47
N SER A 113 31.26 0.55 16.27
CA SER A 113 32.63 0.08 16.08
C SER A 113 33.10 0.41 14.66
N LEU A 114 33.84 1.49 14.54
CA LEU A 114 34.56 1.89 13.33
C LEU A 114 35.71 0.90 13.06
N ILE A 115 35.62 0.18 11.95
CA ILE A 115 36.81 -0.31 11.22
C ILE A 115 36.73 0.36 9.83
N PRO A 116 37.80 0.99 9.31
CA PRO A 116 37.74 1.67 8.01
C PRO A 116 37.88 0.67 6.86
N SER A 117 37.01 0.78 5.87
CA SER A 117 37.12 0.05 4.59
C SER A 117 37.96 0.88 3.62
N THR A 118 39.10 0.34 3.20
CA THR A 118 39.90 0.82 2.07
C THR A 118 39.74 -0.12 0.87
N ALA A 119 39.81 0.49 -0.34
CA ALA A 119 40.12 -0.11 -1.65
C ALA A 119 38.99 -0.89 -2.38
N ALA A 120 38.94 -0.97 -3.71
CA ALA A 120 39.48 -0.21 -4.85
C ALA A 120 38.86 -0.84 -6.13
N ALA A 121 39.04 -0.14 -7.25
CA ALA A 121 38.54 -0.38 -8.61
C ALA A 121 38.93 -1.69 -9.33
N GLY A 122 38.22 -1.96 -10.45
CA GLY A 122 38.63 -2.82 -11.59
C GLY A 122 37.50 -3.77 -12.02
N SER A 123 37.20 -4.06 -13.29
CA SER A 123 37.76 -3.68 -14.60
C SER A 123 36.80 -4.18 -15.70
N SER A 124 36.83 -3.50 -16.85
CA SER A 124 36.08 -3.73 -18.09
C SER A 124 36.42 -5.07 -18.77
N GLU A 125 35.42 -5.78 -19.31
CA GLU A 125 35.62 -6.82 -20.33
C GLU A 125 34.56 -6.71 -21.43
N ARG A 126 35.04 -6.53 -22.67
CA ARG A 126 34.29 -6.29 -23.90
C ARG A 126 34.18 -7.62 -24.64
N VAL A 127 32.97 -8.11 -24.89
CA VAL A 127 32.72 -9.35 -25.63
C VAL A 127 32.62 -9.04 -27.13
N GLU A 128 33.38 -9.81 -27.91
CA GLU A 128 33.49 -9.77 -29.36
C GLU A 128 32.38 -10.63 -30.01
N PHE A 129 31.70 -10.08 -31.00
CA PHE A 129 30.61 -10.71 -31.74
C PHE A 129 31.19 -11.63 -32.83
N ARG A 130 30.77 -12.90 -32.85
CA ARG A 130 31.20 -13.90 -33.83
C ARG A 130 29.96 -14.36 -34.61
N ASP A 131 29.92 -14.03 -35.90
CA ASP A 131 28.97 -14.57 -36.86
C ASP A 131 29.28 -16.07 -37.09
N ASP A 132 28.27 -16.94 -36.98
CA ASP A 132 28.35 -18.33 -37.45
C ASP A 132 27.15 -18.64 -38.39
N PRO A 133 27.34 -19.51 -39.39
CA PRO A 133 26.56 -19.55 -40.63
C PRO A 133 25.30 -20.41 -40.60
N GLU A 134 24.33 -20.02 -41.45
CA GLU A 134 23.22 -20.80 -42.02
C GLU A 134 22.54 -21.86 -41.14
N GLN A 135 21.44 -21.47 -40.50
CA GLN A 135 20.47 -22.35 -39.84
C GLN A 135 19.96 -23.44 -40.81
N THR A 136 20.31 -24.69 -40.54
CA THR A 136 19.85 -25.84 -41.32
C THR A 136 18.43 -26.23 -40.85
N ASN A 137 17.59 -26.80 -41.72
CA ASN A 137 16.20 -27.18 -41.38
C ASN A 137 16.11 -28.12 -40.15
N ASP A 138 17.16 -28.90 -39.87
CA ASP A 138 17.27 -29.75 -38.68
C ASP A 138 17.46 -28.93 -37.38
N ASP A 139 18.17 -27.80 -37.44
CA ASP A 139 18.31 -26.86 -36.31
C ASP A 139 16.98 -26.21 -36.00
N MET A 140 16.19 -25.87 -37.04
CA MET A 140 14.85 -25.32 -36.87
C MET A 140 13.89 -26.33 -36.22
N PHE A 141 13.99 -27.62 -36.57
CA PHE A 141 13.19 -28.67 -35.94
C PHE A 141 13.58 -28.91 -34.47
N MET A 142 14.89 -28.91 -34.17
CA MET A 142 15.39 -29.00 -32.80
C MET A 142 14.96 -27.80 -31.96
N GLN A 143 15.01 -26.60 -32.53
CA GLN A 143 14.55 -25.38 -31.89
C GLN A 143 13.04 -25.41 -31.63
N GLN A 144 12.25 -25.93 -32.57
CA GLN A 144 10.80 -26.08 -32.40
C GLN A 144 10.44 -27.08 -31.28
N LYS A 145 11.20 -28.17 -31.14
CA LYS A 145 11.03 -29.14 -30.06
C LYS A 145 11.39 -28.56 -28.69
N GLN A 146 12.44 -27.74 -28.62
CA GLN A 146 12.84 -27.05 -27.40
C GLN A 146 11.80 -26.01 -26.97
N ILE A 147 11.24 -25.26 -27.93
CA ILE A 147 10.14 -24.32 -27.68
C ILE A 147 8.89 -25.05 -27.14
N MET A 148 8.58 -26.24 -27.66
CA MET A 148 7.43 -27.01 -27.19
C MET A 148 7.61 -27.53 -25.76
N GLN A 149 8.82 -27.96 -25.38
CA GLN A 149 9.13 -28.34 -23.99
C GLN A 149 9.08 -27.16 -23.01
N ASP A 150 9.54 -25.98 -23.45
CA ASP A 150 9.44 -24.76 -22.65
C ASP A 150 7.98 -24.35 -22.43
N GLN A 151 7.10 -24.55 -23.41
CA GLN A 151 5.66 -24.29 -23.27
C GLN A 151 4.99 -25.25 -22.28
N ASP A 152 5.29 -26.54 -22.33
CA ASP A 152 4.75 -27.51 -21.36
C ASP A 152 5.17 -27.16 -19.93
N THR A 153 6.44 -26.77 -19.75
CA THR A 153 6.96 -26.33 -18.44
C THR A 153 6.25 -25.05 -17.98
N GLN A 154 5.95 -24.12 -18.90
CA GLN A 154 5.20 -22.90 -18.59
C GLN A 154 3.73 -23.18 -18.25
N LEU A 155 3.10 -24.17 -18.88
CA LEU A 155 1.73 -24.58 -18.56
C LEU A 155 1.63 -25.20 -17.17
N ASP A 156 2.64 -25.95 -16.73
CA ASP A 156 2.70 -26.49 -15.36
C ASP A 156 2.84 -25.37 -14.32
N VAL A 157 3.70 -24.38 -14.57
CA VAL A 157 3.84 -23.19 -13.71
C VAL A 157 2.53 -22.39 -13.68
N LEU A 158 1.86 -22.25 -14.83
CA LEU A 158 0.57 -21.57 -14.93
C LEU A 158 -0.53 -22.33 -14.18
N SER A 159 -0.57 -23.65 -14.30
CA SER A 159 -1.49 -24.53 -13.56
C SER A 159 -1.30 -24.39 -12.05
N GLN A 160 -0.05 -24.41 -11.59
CA GLN A 160 0.27 -24.21 -10.18
C GLN A 160 -0.09 -22.79 -9.71
N SER A 161 0.09 -21.79 -10.56
CA SER A 161 -0.29 -20.40 -10.28
C SER A 161 -1.81 -20.22 -10.20
N ILE A 162 -2.57 -20.86 -11.10
CA ILE A 162 -4.03 -20.89 -11.07
C ILE A 162 -4.53 -21.59 -9.80
N GLY A 163 -3.89 -22.70 -9.39
CA GLY A 163 -4.20 -23.39 -8.14
C GLY A 163 -4.00 -22.50 -6.91
N ARG A 164 -2.89 -21.76 -6.86
CA ARG A 164 -2.62 -20.77 -5.79
C ARG A 164 -3.61 -19.61 -5.82
N GLN A 165 -3.95 -19.10 -7.00
CA GLN A 165 -4.93 -18.02 -7.15
C GLN A 165 -6.34 -18.46 -6.72
N HIS A 166 -6.75 -19.68 -7.04
CA HIS A 166 -8.00 -20.26 -6.55
C HIS A 166 -8.01 -20.35 -5.02
N HIS A 167 -6.92 -20.82 -4.41
CA HIS A 167 -6.81 -20.86 -2.96
C HIS A 167 -6.88 -19.47 -2.31
N LEU A 168 -6.22 -18.48 -2.91
CA LEU A 168 -6.28 -17.09 -2.46
C LEU A 168 -7.68 -16.49 -2.64
N SER A 169 -8.39 -16.83 -3.72
CA SER A 169 -9.79 -16.43 -3.94
C SER A 169 -10.72 -17.00 -2.87
N LEU A 170 -10.49 -18.23 -2.41
CA LEU A 170 -11.25 -18.82 -1.30
C LEU A 170 -10.96 -18.10 0.01
N GLN A 171 -9.68 -17.82 0.31
CA GLN A 171 -9.33 -17.05 1.51
C GLN A 171 -9.91 -15.63 1.50
N ILE A 172 -9.92 -14.95 0.34
CA ILE A 172 -10.57 -13.66 0.19
C ILE A 172 -12.08 -13.78 0.40
N ASN A 173 -12.72 -14.83 -0.12
CA ASN A 173 -14.14 -15.06 0.09
C ASN A 173 -14.48 -15.25 1.58
N ASP A 174 -13.65 -16.00 2.29
CA ASP A 174 -13.83 -16.24 3.73
C ASP A 174 -13.61 -14.96 4.54
N GLU A 175 -12.58 -14.18 4.20
CA GLU A 175 -12.30 -12.86 4.80
C GLU A 175 -13.41 -11.83 4.50
N LEU A 176 -13.98 -11.83 3.28
CA LEU A 176 -15.13 -10.99 2.95
C LEU A 176 -16.38 -11.40 3.74
N GLY A 177 -16.54 -12.70 4.02
CA GLY A 177 -17.58 -13.21 4.92
C GLY A 177 -17.39 -12.72 6.36
N GLU A 178 -16.16 -12.74 6.87
CA GLU A 178 -15.82 -12.20 8.19
C GLU A 178 -16.01 -10.67 8.25
N GLN A 179 -15.61 -9.95 7.20
CA GLN A 179 -15.82 -8.50 7.09
C GLN A 179 -17.29 -8.12 6.97
N ALA A 180 -18.14 -8.95 6.36
CA ALA A 180 -19.59 -8.76 6.37
C ALA A 180 -20.18 -8.86 7.79
N GLY A 181 -19.65 -9.77 8.62
CA GLY A 181 -20.02 -9.85 10.05
C GLY A 181 -19.54 -8.64 10.86
N LEU A 182 -18.35 -8.11 10.56
CA LEU A 182 -17.86 -6.88 11.17
C LEU A 182 -18.66 -5.63 10.76
N LEU A 183 -19.18 -5.61 9.52
CA LEU A 183 -20.07 -4.55 9.02
C LEU A 183 -21.43 -4.55 9.74
N ASP A 184 -21.98 -5.72 10.05
CA ASP A 184 -23.23 -5.85 10.83
C ASP A 184 -23.06 -5.30 12.26
N GLY A 185 -21.93 -5.62 12.91
CA GLY A 185 -21.58 -5.03 14.20
C GLY A 185 -21.37 -3.51 14.15
N LEU A 186 -20.81 -3.00 13.05
CA LEU A 186 -20.66 -1.56 12.83
C LEU A 186 -22.02 -0.87 12.64
N ASP A 187 -22.98 -1.49 11.95
CA ASP A 187 -24.33 -0.96 11.79
C ASP A 187 -25.06 -0.88 13.14
N GLU A 188 -24.92 -1.91 13.99
CA GLU A 188 -25.48 -1.89 15.35
C GLU A 188 -24.82 -0.81 16.23
N ASP A 189 -23.51 -0.60 16.12
CA ASP A 189 -22.80 0.47 16.83
C ASP A 189 -23.17 1.87 16.31
N LEU A 190 -23.45 2.02 15.01
CA LEU A 190 -23.97 3.24 14.41
C LEU A 190 -25.38 3.55 14.91
N ASP A 191 -26.27 2.55 14.98
CA ASP A 191 -27.61 2.70 15.55
C ASP A 191 -27.57 3.14 17.02
N ARG A 192 -26.71 2.51 17.83
CA ARG A 192 -26.48 2.90 19.23
C ARG A 192 -25.96 4.33 19.34
N THR A 193 -25.04 4.71 18.44
CA THR A 193 -24.51 6.08 18.39
C THR A 193 -25.59 7.07 17.97
N GLY A 194 -26.44 6.72 17.01
CA GLY A 194 -27.59 7.53 16.57
C GLY A 194 -28.56 7.81 17.72
N VAL A 195 -28.91 6.78 18.51
CA VAL A 195 -29.77 6.93 19.69
C VAL A 195 -29.13 7.84 20.74
N ARG A 196 -27.81 7.73 20.99
CA ARG A 196 -27.09 8.61 21.93
C ARG A 196 -27.03 10.04 21.43
N LEU A 197 -26.77 10.24 20.13
CA LEU A 197 -26.74 11.55 19.49
C LEU A 197 -28.11 12.22 19.54
N GLN A 198 -29.19 11.47 19.29
CA GLN A 198 -30.56 11.98 19.39
C GLN A 198 -30.88 12.45 20.82
N ARG A 199 -30.47 11.70 21.84
CA ARG A 199 -30.62 12.12 23.24
C ARG A 199 -29.79 13.36 23.56
N ALA A 200 -28.56 13.43 23.06
CA ALA A 200 -27.70 14.59 23.22
C ALA A 200 -28.33 15.83 22.57
N HIS A 201 -28.82 15.72 21.33
CA HIS A 201 -29.52 16.80 20.63
C HIS A 201 -30.76 17.28 21.42
N ARG A 202 -31.57 16.35 21.93
CA ARG A 202 -32.77 16.68 22.72
C ARG A 202 -32.45 17.39 24.02
N THR A 203 -31.31 17.04 24.64
CA THR A 203 -30.80 17.72 25.83
C THR A 203 -30.30 19.10 25.48
N LEU A 204 -29.57 19.23 24.36
CA LEU A 204 -29.04 20.50 23.87
C LEU A 204 -30.15 21.48 23.45
N ASP A 205 -31.22 20.99 22.82
CA ASP A 205 -32.43 21.78 22.51
C ASP A 205 -33.12 22.27 23.79
N ARG A 206 -33.22 21.40 24.81
CA ARG A 206 -33.81 21.76 26.10
C ARG A 206 -32.95 22.81 26.83
N VAL A 207 -31.63 22.66 26.80
CA VAL A 207 -30.69 23.64 27.38
C VAL A 207 -30.74 24.95 26.59
N SER A 208 -30.78 24.91 25.26
CA SER A 208 -30.88 26.10 24.41
C SER A 208 -32.17 26.90 24.68
N ARG A 209 -33.32 26.20 24.76
CA ARG A 209 -34.60 26.82 25.13
C ARG A 209 -34.56 27.39 26.55
N GLY A 210 -34.11 26.59 27.52
CA GLY A 210 -34.02 27.02 28.92
C GLY A 210 -33.04 28.18 29.12
N ALA A 211 -31.94 28.21 28.38
CA ALA A 211 -30.99 29.31 28.38
C ALA A 211 -31.65 30.58 27.84
N ARG A 212 -32.43 30.51 26.75
CA ARG A 212 -33.11 31.69 26.18
C ARG A 212 -34.20 32.25 27.10
N GLU A 213 -34.98 31.39 27.75
CA GLU A 213 -36.05 31.80 28.69
C GLU A 213 -35.48 32.37 29.99
N ASN A 214 -34.43 31.75 30.53
CA ASN A 214 -33.82 32.15 31.80
C ASN A 214 -32.67 33.16 31.64
N CYS A 215 -32.27 33.49 30.39
CA CYS A 215 -31.14 34.39 30.13
C CYS A 215 -31.37 35.73 30.81
N SER A 216 -32.56 36.32 30.63
CA SER A 216 -32.90 37.64 31.21
C SER A 216 -32.86 37.60 32.74
N THR A 217 -33.44 36.57 33.36
CA THR A 217 -33.45 36.40 34.82
C THR A 217 -32.04 36.17 35.38
N VAL A 218 -31.21 35.37 34.72
CA VAL A 218 -29.81 35.14 35.10
C VAL A 218 -28.98 36.41 34.94
N THR A 219 -29.14 37.16 33.83
CA THR A 219 -28.46 38.44 33.63
C THR A 219 -28.81 39.45 34.72
N ILE A 220 -30.09 39.60 35.06
CA ILE A 220 -30.54 40.49 36.14
C ILE A 220 -29.91 40.08 37.49
N GLY A 221 -29.92 38.80 37.83
CA GLY A 221 -29.31 38.29 39.06
C GLY A 221 -27.79 38.52 39.13
N VAL A 222 -27.07 38.28 38.03
CA VAL A 222 -25.63 38.55 37.93
C VAL A 222 -25.34 40.04 38.11
N VAL A 223 -26.12 40.92 37.50
CA VAL A 223 -25.96 42.39 37.69
C VAL A 223 -26.16 42.77 39.15
N ILE A 224 -27.19 42.25 39.83
CA ILE A 224 -27.43 42.51 41.26
C ILE A 224 -26.26 42.00 42.12
N PHE A 225 -25.74 40.80 41.84
CA PHE A 225 -24.61 40.24 42.58
C PHE A 225 -23.34 41.09 42.43
N VAL A 226 -23.04 41.56 41.21
CA VAL A 226 -21.93 42.48 40.95
C VAL A 226 -22.12 43.80 41.70
N LEU A 227 -23.35 44.33 41.71
CA LEU A 227 -23.69 45.56 42.46
C LEU A 227 -23.48 45.39 43.97
N LEU A 228 -23.90 44.25 44.53
CA LEU A 228 -23.66 43.93 45.95
C LEU A 228 -22.17 43.80 46.26
N LEU A 229 -21.39 43.13 45.40
CA LEU A 229 -19.94 43.05 45.54
C LEU A 229 -19.30 44.44 45.51
N LEU A 230 -19.70 45.30 44.57
CA LEU A 230 -19.21 46.67 44.51
C LEU A 230 -19.57 47.47 45.75
N ILE A 231 -20.80 47.32 46.28
CA ILE A 231 -21.20 47.96 47.53
C ILE A 231 -20.33 47.47 48.69
N VAL A 232 -20.11 46.15 48.82
CA VAL A 232 -19.26 45.61 49.89
C VAL A 232 -17.84 46.14 49.77
N ILE A 233 -17.25 46.11 48.57
CA ILE A 233 -15.88 46.58 48.32
C ILE A 233 -15.76 48.10 48.50
N PHE A 234 -16.76 48.89 48.13
CA PHE A 234 -16.72 50.34 48.25
C PHE A 234 -17.06 50.84 49.66
N LYS A 235 -17.90 50.09 50.39
CA LYS A 235 -18.29 50.41 51.76
C LYS A 235 -17.24 49.95 52.78
N THR A 236 -16.50 48.88 52.47
CA THR A 236 -15.36 48.40 53.26
C THR A 236 -14.14 49.23 52.95
#